data_AF-A0A7J6QVI2-F1
#
_entry.id   AF-A0A7J6QVI2-F1
#
_cell.length_a   1.000
_cell.length_b   1.000
_cell.length_c   1.000
_cell.angle_alpha   90.00
_cell.angle_beta   90.00
_cell.angle_gamma   90.00
#
_symmetry.space_group_name_H-M   'P 1'
#
loop_
_entity.id
_entity.type
_entity.pdbx_description
1 polymer ?
#
loop_
_entity_poly.entity_id
_entity_poly.type
_entity_poly.pdbx_seq_one_letter_code
_entity_poly.pdbx_strand_id
1 'polypeptide(L)'
;VLYDEPSGRLALVMELMDMNLYEAIKNRRHHVPEVKVGAWMYQLMLAVDHMHKNGIFHRDIKPENLLMVDDTLKLADLGSCRGIYSRQPYTE
;
A
#
# COMPACT_ATOMS: atom_id res chain seq x y z
N VAL A 1 10.17 1.47 15.38
CA VAL A 1 9.92 2.93 15.38
C VAL A 1 11.05 3.60 16.12
N LEU A 2 11.72 4.57 15.50
CA LEU A 2 12.76 5.38 16.14
C LEU A 2 12.21 6.80 16.26
N TYR A 3 12.13 7.33 17.48
CA TYR A 3 11.68 8.69 17.72
C TYR A 3 12.79 9.47 18.43
N ASP A 4 13.24 10.55 17.80
CA ASP A 4 14.23 11.46 18.36
C ASP A 4 13.52 12.67 18.95
N GLU A 5 13.30 12.65 20.26
CA GLU A 5 12.49 13.63 20.98
C GLU A 5 13.00 15.09 20.84
N PRO A 6 14.30 15.40 20.91
CA PRO A 6 14.81 16.76 20.73
C PRO A 6 14.54 17.36 19.33
N SER A 7 14.55 16.55 18.28
CA SER A 7 14.29 17.02 16.90
C SER A 7 12.85 16.80 16.42
N GLY A 8 12.05 16.02 17.16
CA GLY A 8 10.72 15.59 16.76
C GLY A 8 10.70 14.63 15.57
N ARG A 9 11.85 14.04 15.20
CA ARG A 9 11.94 13.15 14.03
C ARG A 9 11.43 11.76 14.37
N LEU A 10 10.52 11.26 13.54
CA LEU A 10 10.03 9.88 13.56
C LEU A 10 10.59 9.12 12.35
N ALA A 11 11.26 7.99 12.58
CA ALA A 11 11.72 7.09 11.53
C ALA A 11 11.11 5.70 11.70
N LEU A 12 10.62 5.16 10.58
CA LEU A 12 10.11 3.79 10.47
C LEU A 12 11.11 2.99 9.63
N VAL A 13 11.78 2.03 10.27
CA VAL A 13 12.66 1.08 9.58
C VAL A 13 11.83 -0.13 9.18
N MET A 14 11.81 -0.44 7.90
CA MET A 14 11.02 -1.50 7.28
C MET A 14 11.89 -2.28 6.29
N GLU A 15 11.35 -3.37 5.73
CA GLU A 15 11.97 -4.04 4.61
C GLU A 15 12.09 -3.10 3.38
N LEU A 16 13.13 -3.29 2.58
CA LEU A 16 13.35 -2.56 1.35
C LEU A 16 12.53 -3.20 0.22
N MET A 17 11.85 -2.38 -0.55
CA MET A 17 11.10 -2.77 -1.75
C MET A 17 11.81 -2.20 -2.98
N ASP A 18 11.63 -2.83 -4.15
CA ASP A 18 12.33 -2.43 -5.38
C ASP A 18 11.73 -1.17 -6.01
N MET A 19 10.40 -1.09 -6.07
CA MET A 19 9.66 0.01 -6.70
C MET A 19 8.18 -0.01 -6.30
N ASN A 20 7.41 1.00 -6.74
CA ASN A 20 5.95 0.96 -6.69
C ASN A 20 5.31 0.50 -8.01
N LEU A 21 4.03 0.13 -7.97
CA LEU A 21 3.30 -0.35 -9.15
C LEU A 21 3.20 0.72 -10.24
N TYR A 22 3.09 2.00 -9.87
CA TYR A 22 3.09 3.10 -10.84
C TYR A 22 4.36 3.08 -11.70
N GLU A 23 5.54 2.95 -11.07
CA GLU A 23 6.83 2.83 -11.75
C GLU A 23 6.91 1.58 -12.63
N ALA A 24 6.37 0.46 -12.15
CA ALA A 24 6.36 -0.80 -12.89
C ALA A 24 5.53 -0.73 -14.19
N ILE A 25 4.53 0.17 -14.27
CA ILE A 25 3.62 0.27 -15.42
C ILE A 25 3.81 1.52 -16.30
N LYS A 26 4.27 2.65 -15.75
CA LYS A 26 4.21 3.97 -16.41
C LYS A 26 4.98 4.07 -17.74
N ASN A 27 6.11 3.36 -17.88
CA ASN A 27 7.02 3.49 -19.03
C ASN A 27 7.01 2.26 -19.94
N ARG A 28 5.98 1.42 -19.86
CA ARG A 28 5.94 0.19 -20.67
C ARG A 28 5.45 0.50 -22.08
N ARG A 29 6.15 -0.06 -23.08
CA ARG A 29 5.71 -0.04 -24.49
C ARG A 29 4.46 -0.91 -24.73
N HIS A 30 4.27 -1.93 -23.89
CA HIS A 30 3.15 -2.86 -23.94
C HIS A 30 2.52 -3.01 -22.56
N HIS A 31 1.21 -3.22 -22.53
CA HIS A 31 0.47 -3.53 -21.32
C HIS A 31 1.07 -4.73 -20.57
N VAL A 32 0.86 -4.75 -19.27
CA VAL A 32 1.23 -5.91 -18.44
C VAL A 32 0.34 -7.10 -18.83
N PRO A 33 0.89 -8.31 -18.98
CA PRO A 33 0.08 -9.50 -19.26
C PRO A 33 -1.01 -9.71 -18.20
N GLU A 34 -2.22 -10.07 -18.63
CA GLU A 34 -3.38 -10.23 -17.73
C GLU A 34 -3.13 -11.21 -16.59
N VAL A 35 -2.37 -12.28 -16.84
CA VAL A 35 -1.98 -13.26 -15.81
C VAL A 35 -1.22 -12.58 -14.65
N LYS A 36 -0.31 -11.65 -14.97
CA LYS A 36 0.48 -10.91 -13.97
C LYS A 36 -0.37 -9.86 -13.27
N VAL A 37 -1.26 -9.18 -13.99
CA VAL A 37 -2.26 -8.28 -13.39
C VAL A 37 -3.15 -9.04 -12.40
N GLY A 38 -3.64 -10.23 -12.78
CA GLY A 38 -4.45 -11.09 -11.92
C GLY A 38 -3.73 -11.50 -10.65
N ALA A 39 -2.46 -11.87 -10.75
CA ALA A 39 -1.63 -12.21 -9.59
C ALA A 39 -1.45 -11.01 -8.62
N TRP A 40 -1.22 -9.80 -9.16
CA TRP A 40 -1.10 -8.59 -8.34
C TRP A 40 -2.42 -8.19 -7.70
N MET A 41 -3.52 -8.26 -8.45
CA MET A 41 -4.86 -7.99 -7.94
C MET A 41 -5.23 -8.95 -6.81
N TYR A 42 -4.90 -10.24 -6.95
CA TYR A 42 -5.11 -11.22 -5.89
C TYR A 42 -4.37 -10.85 -4.60
N GLN A 43 -3.08 -10.49 -4.70
CA GLN A 43 -2.27 -10.06 -3.55
C GLN A 43 -2.80 -8.78 -2.90
N LEU A 44 -3.22 -7.78 -3.70
CA LEU A 44 -3.86 -6.57 -3.19
C LEU A 44 -5.15 -6.89 -2.43
N MET A 45 -5.99 -7.78 -2.97
CA MET A 45 -7.23 -8.17 -2.30
C MET A 45 -6.97 -8.90 -0.98
N LEU A 46 -5.92 -9.72 -0.89
CA LEU A 46 -5.50 -10.35 0.37
C LEU A 46 -5.09 -9.30 1.41
N ALA A 47 -4.32 -8.28 1.02
CA ALA A 47 -3.92 -7.20 1.91
C ALA A 47 -5.14 -6.39 2.41
N VAL A 48 -6.06 -6.08 1.51
CA VAL A 48 -7.30 -5.34 1.83
C VAL A 48 -8.22 -6.16 2.75
N ASP A 49 -8.43 -7.44 2.44
CA ASP A 49 -9.20 -8.35 3.29
C ASP A 49 -8.63 -8.44 4.71
N HIS A 50 -7.29 -8.53 4.82
CA HIS A 50 -6.61 -8.51 6.12
C HIS A 50 -6.88 -7.20 6.90
N MET A 51 -6.77 -6.03 6.25
CA MET A 51 -7.06 -4.75 6.90
C MET A 51 -8.53 -4.65 7.34
N HIS A 52 -9.46 -5.03 6.48
CA HIS A 52 -10.90 -4.97 6.75
C HIS A 52 -11.32 -5.91 7.90
N LYS A 53 -10.75 -7.12 7.98
CA LYS A 53 -10.96 -8.03 9.13
C LYS A 53 -10.49 -7.45 10.45
N ASN A 54 -9.51 -6.55 10.43
CA ASN A 54 -9.03 -5.82 11.60
C ASN A 54 -9.76 -4.47 11.80
N GLY A 55 -10.82 -4.22 11.04
CA GLY A 55 -11.62 -3.01 11.17
C GLY A 55 -10.93 -1.74 10.68
N ILE A 56 -9.97 -1.85 9.75
CA ILE A 56 -9.19 -0.71 9.23
C ILE A 56 -9.48 -0.52 7.74
N PHE A 57 -9.80 0.71 7.34
CA PHE A 57 -9.82 1.14 5.94
C PHE A 57 -8.49 1.82 5.57
N HIS A 58 -7.90 1.43 4.44
CA HIS A 58 -6.68 2.06 3.91
C HIS A 58 -6.92 3.49 3.40
N ARG A 59 -7.99 3.66 2.62
CA ARG A 59 -8.48 4.92 2.03
C ARG A 59 -7.62 5.61 0.98
N ASP A 60 -6.36 5.23 0.82
CA ASP A 60 -5.48 5.77 -0.24
C ASP A 60 -4.86 4.65 -1.09
N ILE A 61 -5.70 3.76 -1.61
CA ILE A 61 -5.24 2.66 -2.49
C ILE A 61 -5.05 3.22 -3.90
N LYS A 62 -3.80 3.29 -4.33
CA LYS A 62 -3.37 3.77 -5.65
C LYS A 62 -2.03 3.12 -6.04
N PRO A 63 -1.63 3.09 -7.32
CA PRO A 63 -0.42 2.43 -7.76
C PRO A 63 0.88 2.86 -7.04
N GLU A 64 0.95 4.10 -6.56
CA GLU A 64 2.08 4.65 -5.81
C GLU A 64 2.24 4.00 -4.41
N ASN A 65 1.13 3.52 -3.84
CA ASN A 65 1.08 2.89 -2.51
C ASN A 65 1.12 1.35 -2.58
N LEU A 66 1.34 0.79 -3.78
CA LEU A 66 1.50 -0.65 -3.99
C LEU A 66 2.96 -0.93 -4.27
N LEU A 67 3.70 -1.38 -3.27
CA LEU A 67 5.13 -1.64 -3.37
C LEU A 67 5.40 -3.06 -3.88
N MET A 68 6.48 -3.21 -4.63
CA MET A 68 6.84 -4.40 -5.37
C MET A 68 8.25 -4.85 -4.98
N VAL A 69 8.41 -6.14 -4.73
CA VAL A 69 9.73 -6.81 -4.65
C VAL A 69 9.60 -8.14 -5.37
N ASP A 70 10.41 -8.35 -6.41
CA ASP A 70 10.22 -9.44 -7.36
C ASP A 70 8.77 -9.49 -7.94
N ASP A 71 8.03 -10.57 -7.68
CA ASP A 71 6.62 -10.75 -8.04
C ASP A 71 5.65 -10.57 -6.84
N THR A 72 6.18 -10.14 -5.68
CA THR A 72 5.39 -9.88 -4.47
C THR A 72 4.92 -8.43 -4.43
N LEU A 73 3.62 -8.23 -4.22
CA LEU A 73 2.98 -6.94 -4.02
C LEU A 73 2.62 -6.75 -2.55
N LYS A 74 2.93 -5.56 -2.00
CA LYS A 74 2.58 -5.15 -0.64
C LYS A 74 1.89 -3.79 -0.64
N LEU A 75 0.78 -3.67 0.08
CA LEU A 75 0.09 -2.40 0.29
C LEU A 75 0.81 -1.59 1.38
N ALA A 76 1.12 -0.33 1.09
CA ALA A 76 1.88 0.57 1.95
C ALA A 76 1.18 1.93 2.11
N ASP A 77 1.76 2.77 2.96
CA ASP A 77 1.24 4.09 3.36
C ASP A 77 -0.09 4.04 4.14
N LEU A 78 0.07 3.72 5.43
CA LEU A 78 -1.04 3.68 6.38
C LEU A 78 -1.37 5.07 6.97
N GLY A 79 -0.78 6.16 6.46
CA GLY A 79 -0.98 7.51 7.02
C GLY A 79 -2.43 8.00 6.92
N SER A 80 -3.17 7.50 5.93
CA SER A 80 -4.58 7.84 5.70
C SER A 80 -5.57 6.88 6.34
N CYS A 81 -5.10 5.83 7.02
CA CYS A 81 -5.94 4.77 7.55
C CYS A 81 -6.97 5.27 8.58
N ARG A 82 -8.14 4.61 8.63
CA ARG A 82 -9.19 4.88 9.63
C ARG A 82 -9.82 3.58 10.13
N GLY A 83 -10.22 3.58 11.40
CA GLY A 83 -11.05 2.51 11.94
C GLY A 83 -12.48 2.59 11.41
N ILE A 84 -13.15 1.45 11.21
CA ILE A 84 -14.53 1.39 10.69
C ILE A 84 -15.57 2.09 11.58
N TYR A 85 -15.23 2.34 12.85
CA TYR A 85 -16.08 3.06 13.81
C TYR A 85 -15.81 4.57 13.86
N SER A 86 -14.90 5.09 13.01
CA SER A 86 -14.68 6.54 12.93
C SER A 86 -15.94 7.23 12.40
N ARG A 87 -16.34 8.35 13.03
CA ARG A 87 -17.46 9.17 12.54
C ARG A 87 -17.23 9.55 11.07
N GLN A 88 -18.30 9.46 10.27
CA GLN A 88 -18.36 9.90 8.88
C GLN A 88 -17.85 11.35 8.72
N PRO A 89 -17.30 11.72 7.55
CA PRO A 89 -17.25 10.95 6.31
C PRO A 89 -16.00 10.06 6.20
N TYR A 90 -16.14 8.91 5.53
CA TYR A 90 -15.04 7.96 5.34
C TYR A 90 -14.11 8.38 4.20
N THR A 91 -14.52 9.29 3.31
CA THR A 91 -13.68 9.96 2.31
C THR A 91 -13.68 11.47 2.59
N GLU A 92 -12.65 12.18 2.12
CA GLU A 92 -12.78 13.63 1.93
C GLU A 92 -13.81 13.94 0.84
#